data_AF-A0A847ZV49-F1
#
_entry.id   AF-A0A847ZV49-F1
#
_cell.length_a   1.000
_cell.length_b   1.000
_cell.length_c   1.000
_cell.angle_alpha   90.00
_cell.angle_beta   90.00
_cell.angle_gamma   90.00
#
_symmetry.space_group_name_H-M   'P 1'
#
loop_
_entity.id
_entity.type
_entity.pdbx_description
1 polymer ?
#
loop_
_entity_poly.entity_id
_entity_poly.type
_entity_poly.pdbx_seq_one_letter_code
_entity_poly.pdbx_strand_id
1 'polypeptide(L)'
;MRLITAFLCVSAAALLAACASGPQGVRVVNGGSSAVPQKEGATIRNFTAAEIQSAIVGRNFQYTRSDGNGFVSYNADGTFDFQDDNKGAGTGRWTASGSQFCESFGSGAAMECGVFKNTGDAYFAANSRLVEMKV
;
A
#
# COMPACT_ATOMS: atom_id res chain seq x y z
N MET A 1 -10.29 -41.67 -49.19
CA MET A 1 -10.18 -42.49 -47.95
C MET A 1 -10.70 -41.66 -46.79
N ARG A 2 -11.91 -41.95 -46.31
CA ARG A 2 -12.50 -41.32 -45.12
C ARG A 2 -12.84 -42.45 -44.15
N LEU A 3 -12.25 -42.40 -42.96
CA LEU A 3 -12.37 -43.42 -41.93
C LEU A 3 -13.75 -43.35 -41.28
N ILE A 4 -14.39 -44.52 -41.22
CA ILE A 4 -15.64 -44.84 -40.56
C ILE A 4 -15.31 -45.14 -39.10
N THR A 5 -15.98 -44.46 -38.16
CA THR A 5 -16.09 -44.97 -36.79
C THR A 5 -17.50 -44.70 -36.28
N ALA A 6 -18.36 -45.71 -36.41
CA ALA A 6 -19.60 -45.84 -35.66
C ALA A 6 -19.24 -46.32 -34.26
N PHE A 7 -19.76 -45.68 -33.21
CA PHE A 7 -19.83 -46.30 -31.89
C PHE A 7 -21.16 -45.99 -31.20
N LEU A 8 -21.68 -47.06 -30.60
CA LEU A 8 -23.06 -47.31 -30.23
C LEU A 8 -23.62 -46.42 -29.12
N CYS A 9 -24.94 -46.21 -29.22
CA CYS A 9 -25.85 -45.83 -28.16
C CYS A 9 -25.80 -46.76 -26.94
N VAL A 10 -25.84 -46.21 -25.74
CA VAL A 10 -26.61 -46.80 -24.62
C VAL A 10 -27.24 -45.66 -23.82
N SER A 11 -28.55 -45.51 -23.99
CA SER A 11 -29.46 -44.73 -23.17
C SER A 11 -29.90 -45.56 -21.97
N ALA A 12 -29.62 -45.08 -20.75
CA ALA A 12 -30.20 -45.62 -19.53
C ALA A 12 -30.98 -44.50 -18.83
N ALA A 13 -32.28 -44.47 -19.11
CA ALA A 13 -33.26 -43.72 -18.34
C ALA A 13 -33.68 -44.58 -17.14
N ALA A 14 -33.41 -44.09 -15.92
CA ALA A 14 -33.98 -44.63 -14.70
C ALA A 14 -34.79 -43.53 -14.02
N LEU A 15 -36.11 -43.73 -14.03
CA LEU A 15 -37.11 -42.98 -13.26
C LEU A 15 -36.93 -43.25 -11.78
N LEU A 16 -37.06 -42.25 -10.92
CA LEU A 16 -37.62 -42.39 -9.58
C LEU A 16 -38.28 -41.06 -9.15
N ALA A 17 -39.49 -41.21 -8.62
CA ALA A 17 -40.46 -40.17 -8.34
C ALA A 17 -40.19 -39.40 -7.04
N ALA A 18 -40.74 -38.18 -7.00
CA ALA A 18 -41.35 -37.49 -5.87
C ALA A 18 -40.70 -37.55 -4.47
N CYS A 19 -40.27 -36.39 -3.98
CA CYS A 19 -40.66 -35.89 -2.65
C CYS A 19 -40.45 -34.37 -2.59
N ALA A 20 -41.54 -33.64 -2.37
CA ALA A 20 -41.51 -32.24 -2.03
C ALA A 20 -41.13 -32.07 -0.55
N SER A 21 -40.04 -31.37 -0.30
CA SER A 21 -39.78 -30.65 0.96
C SER A 21 -38.50 -29.84 0.79
N GLY A 22 -38.67 -28.53 0.61
CA GLY A 22 -37.54 -27.60 0.49
C GLY A 22 -36.69 -27.64 1.76
N PRO A 23 -35.36 -27.70 1.66
CA PRO A 23 -34.50 -27.50 2.82
C PRO A 23 -34.60 -26.04 3.25
N GLN A 24 -35.04 -25.86 4.50
CA GLN A 24 -34.93 -24.61 5.24
C GLN A 24 -33.48 -24.13 5.15
N GLY A 25 -33.29 -22.87 4.75
CA GLY A 25 -31.96 -22.25 4.69
C GLY A 25 -31.26 -22.37 6.03
N VAL A 26 -30.32 -23.30 6.12
CA VAL A 26 -29.42 -23.44 7.26
C VAL A 26 -28.57 -22.17 7.26
N ARG A 27 -28.73 -21.33 8.29
CA ARG A 27 -27.72 -20.30 8.55
C ARG A 27 -26.47 -21.02 9.01
N VAL A 28 -25.54 -21.21 8.09
CA VAL A 28 -24.16 -21.54 8.44
C VAL A 28 -23.61 -20.30 9.15
N VAL A 29 -23.59 -20.32 10.49
CA VAL A 29 -22.67 -19.48 11.27
C VAL A 29 -21.28 -20.06 11.04
N ASN A 30 -20.69 -19.69 9.91
CA ASN A 30 -19.28 -19.96 9.67
C ASN A 30 -18.52 -19.00 10.58
N GLY A 31 -17.96 -19.51 11.68
CA GLY A 31 -16.95 -18.83 12.49
C GLY A 31 -15.62 -18.65 11.75
N GLY A 32 -15.68 -18.38 10.44
CA GLY A 32 -14.56 -18.00 9.62
C GLY A 32 -14.44 -16.50 9.69
N SER A 33 -13.33 -16.04 10.27
CA SER A 33 -12.88 -14.65 10.20
C SER A 33 -13.13 -14.09 8.80
N SER A 34 -14.14 -13.22 8.71
CA SER A 34 -14.32 -12.36 7.54
C SER A 34 -12.97 -11.73 7.25
N ALA A 35 -12.49 -11.89 6.02
CA ALA A 35 -11.33 -11.17 5.53
C ALA A 35 -11.58 -9.68 5.74
N VAL A 36 -10.99 -9.12 6.80
CA VAL A 36 -10.89 -7.68 6.98
C VAL A 36 -10.16 -7.14 5.75
N PRO A 37 -10.61 -6.03 5.15
CA PRO A 37 -9.77 -5.27 4.25
C PRO A 37 -8.48 -4.97 5.01
N GLN A 38 -7.39 -5.60 4.59
CA GLN A 38 -6.07 -5.41 5.18
C GLN A 38 -5.60 -4.01 4.80
N LYS A 39 -6.05 -3.02 5.58
CA LYS A 39 -5.51 -1.69 5.84
C LYS A 39 -6.64 -0.77 6.29
N GLU A 40 -6.82 -0.68 7.60
CA GLU A 40 -7.61 0.39 8.19
C GLU A 40 -6.95 1.71 7.77
N GLY A 41 -7.67 2.52 6.98
CA GLY A 41 -7.18 3.81 6.51
C GLY A 41 -6.74 4.64 7.72
N ALA A 42 -5.60 5.34 7.60
CA ALA A 42 -5.12 6.18 8.69
C ALA A 42 -6.21 7.17 9.09
N THR A 43 -6.49 7.30 10.40
CA THR A 43 -7.46 8.28 10.91
C THR A 43 -7.09 9.66 10.38
N ILE A 44 -8.04 10.34 9.72
CA ILE A 44 -7.81 11.67 9.13
C ILE A 44 -7.61 12.67 10.26
N ARG A 45 -6.34 12.97 10.57
CA ARG A 45 -5.94 13.99 11.53
C ARG A 45 -4.62 14.60 11.13
N ASN A 46 -4.38 15.84 11.56
CA ASN A 46 -3.08 16.46 11.42
C ASN A 46 -2.08 15.79 12.37
N PHE A 47 -0.90 15.47 11.86
CA PHE A 47 0.20 14.98 12.67
C PHE A 47 0.82 16.13 13.45
N THR A 48 1.24 15.89 14.68
CA THR A 48 2.13 16.79 15.41
C THR A 48 3.58 16.55 14.98
N ALA A 49 4.48 17.50 15.25
CA ALA A 49 5.88 17.37 14.87
C ALA A 49 6.55 16.10 15.46
N ALA A 50 6.24 15.75 16.71
CA ALA A 50 6.74 14.53 17.34
C ALA A 50 6.23 13.25 16.66
N GLU A 51 4.98 13.25 16.19
CA GLU A 51 4.43 12.12 15.44
C GLU A 51 5.04 12.02 14.04
N ILE A 52 5.30 13.16 13.38
CA ILE A 52 6.02 13.19 12.10
C ILE A 52 7.42 12.58 12.29
N GLN A 53 8.17 13.01 13.31
CA GLN A 53 9.50 12.46 13.62
C GLN A 53 9.43 10.94 13.83
N SER A 54 8.49 10.46 14.65
CA SER A 54 8.32 9.03 14.92
C SER A 54 7.91 8.21 13.69
N ALA A 55 7.24 8.84 12.72
CA ALA A 55 6.78 8.21 11.50
C ALA A 55 7.87 8.05 10.44
N ILE A 56 8.97 8.83 10.50
CA ILE A 56 9.97 8.84 9.43
C ILE A 56 11.40 8.53 9.88
N VAL A 57 11.79 8.92 11.11
CA VAL A 57 13.17 8.79 11.56
C VAL A 57 13.57 7.32 11.67
N GLY A 58 14.74 6.99 11.13
CA GLY A 58 15.31 5.64 11.15
C GLY A 58 14.62 4.65 10.23
N ARG A 59 13.70 5.11 9.37
CA ARG A 59 13.01 4.28 8.37
C ARG A 59 13.56 4.58 6.98
N ASN A 60 13.44 3.59 6.09
CA ASN A 60 13.78 3.72 4.68
C ASN A 60 12.51 3.70 3.82
N PHE A 61 12.45 4.62 2.87
CA PHE A 61 11.29 4.81 2.01
C PHE A 61 11.69 4.76 0.54
N GLN A 62 10.81 4.22 -0.29
CA GLN A 62 10.77 4.60 -1.69
C GLN A 62 10.09 5.98 -1.77
N TYR A 63 10.73 6.96 -2.38
CA TYR A 63 10.10 8.26 -2.68
C TYR A 63 9.74 8.38 -4.16
N THR A 64 8.64 9.08 -4.41
CA THR A 64 8.20 9.53 -5.73
C THR A 64 7.92 11.01 -5.67
N ARG A 65 8.51 11.77 -6.60
CA ARG A 65 8.35 13.21 -6.78
C ARG A 65 8.21 13.54 -8.26
N SER A 66 7.78 14.76 -8.59
CA SER A 66 7.72 15.22 -9.98
C SER A 66 9.09 15.29 -10.65
N ASP A 67 10.14 15.49 -9.87
CA ASP A 67 11.49 15.74 -10.35
C ASP A 67 12.45 14.55 -10.15
N GLY A 68 12.00 13.45 -9.55
CA GLY A 68 12.86 12.29 -9.26
C GLY A 68 12.16 11.17 -8.50
N ASN A 69 12.79 10.00 -8.49
CA ASN A 69 12.37 8.82 -7.75
C ASN A 69 13.61 8.13 -7.19
N GLY A 70 13.43 7.37 -6.12
CA GLY A 70 14.51 6.60 -5.54
C GLY A 70 14.23 6.22 -4.11
N PHE A 71 15.29 6.07 -3.32
CA PHE A 71 15.22 5.70 -1.91
C PHE A 71 15.68 6.84 -1.02
N VAL A 72 15.08 6.97 0.16
CA VAL A 72 15.43 7.98 1.15
C VAL A 72 15.36 7.42 2.56
N SER A 73 16.35 7.75 3.39
CA SER A 73 16.42 7.42 4.81
C SER A 73 16.58 8.69 5.63
N TYR A 74 15.65 8.93 6.57
CA TYR A 74 15.64 10.14 7.39
C TYR A 74 16.37 9.93 8.72
N ASN A 75 17.33 10.80 9.02
CA ASN A 75 18.12 10.80 10.25
C ASN A 75 17.50 11.71 11.31
N ALA A 76 17.71 11.38 12.60
CA ALA A 76 17.14 12.13 13.73
C ALA A 76 17.71 13.55 13.89
N ASP A 77 18.87 13.83 13.29
CA ASP A 77 19.57 15.12 13.35
C ASP A 77 19.03 16.17 12.37
N GLY A 78 17.97 15.84 11.62
CA GLY A 78 17.41 16.72 10.59
C GLY A 78 18.11 16.61 9.24
N THR A 79 18.93 15.58 9.02
CA THR A 79 19.46 15.20 7.70
C THR A 79 18.73 13.98 7.13
N PHE A 80 18.90 13.75 5.84
CA PHE A 80 18.52 12.48 5.21
C PHE A 80 19.50 12.12 4.12
N ASP A 81 19.63 10.83 3.84
CA ASP A 81 20.41 10.27 2.75
C ASP A 81 19.44 9.78 1.67
N PHE A 82 19.77 10.02 0.41
CA PHE A 82 18.96 9.54 -0.71
C PHE A 82 19.82 8.93 -1.81
N GLN A 83 19.22 8.00 -2.55
CA GLN A 83 19.74 7.45 -3.79
C GLN A 83 18.65 7.66 -4.84
N ASP A 84 18.82 8.67 -5.68
CA ASP A 84 17.94 8.91 -6.83
C ASP A 84 18.33 7.97 -7.96
N ASP A 85 17.32 7.47 -8.67
CA ASP A 85 17.48 6.51 -9.77
C ASP A 85 18.25 7.10 -10.96
N ASN A 86 18.15 8.43 -11.17
CA ASN A 86 18.74 9.12 -12.33
C ASN A 86 19.83 10.12 -11.93
N LYS A 87 19.73 10.72 -10.75
CA LYS A 87 20.64 11.79 -10.28
C LYS A 87 21.76 11.27 -9.38
N GLY A 88 21.69 10.01 -8.93
CA GLY A 88 22.68 9.41 -8.04
C GLY A 88 22.40 9.65 -6.56
N ALA A 89 23.39 9.35 -5.72
CA ALA A 89 23.30 9.50 -4.28
C ALA A 89 23.52 10.95 -3.83
N GLY A 90 22.92 11.32 -2.71
CA GLY A 90 23.16 12.61 -2.07
C GLY A 90 22.58 12.67 -0.66
N THR A 91 22.71 13.85 -0.06
CA THR A 91 22.13 14.15 1.26
C THR A 91 21.25 15.37 1.19
N GLY A 92 20.31 15.47 2.12
CA GLY A 92 19.41 16.60 2.26
C GLY A 92 19.16 16.97 3.71
N ARG A 93 18.29 17.95 3.91
CA ARG A 93 17.87 18.41 5.23
C ARG A 93 16.37 18.36 5.33
N TRP A 94 15.87 18.08 6.52
CA TRP A 94 14.44 18.11 6.81
C TRP A 94 14.18 18.71 8.18
N THR A 95 12.97 19.22 8.35
CA THR A 95 12.45 19.70 9.64
C THR A 95 10.95 19.41 9.75
N ALA A 96 10.45 19.31 10.97
CA ALA A 96 9.03 19.21 11.26
C ALA A 96 8.64 20.29 12.28
N SER A 97 7.56 21.03 11.99
CA SER A 97 7.02 22.06 12.87
C SER A 97 5.51 22.10 12.77
N GLY A 98 4.81 21.92 13.90
CA GLY A 98 3.36 21.71 13.90
C GLY A 98 3.00 20.50 13.05
N SER A 99 2.13 20.69 12.05
CA SER A 99 1.78 19.67 11.06
C SER A 99 2.54 19.79 9.74
N GLN A 100 3.51 20.69 9.66
CA GLN A 100 4.33 20.89 8.47
C GLN A 100 5.57 20.02 8.53
N PHE A 101 5.87 19.44 7.37
CA PHE A 101 7.13 18.81 7.07
C PHE A 101 7.81 19.61 5.97
N CYS A 102 9.07 19.95 6.17
CA CYS A 102 9.87 20.65 5.19
C CYS A 102 11.13 19.85 4.86
N GLU A 103 11.52 19.82 3.58
CA GLU A 103 12.73 19.15 3.11
C GLU A 103 13.44 19.93 2.01
N SER A 104 14.75 19.70 1.88
CA SER A 104 15.59 20.22 0.81
C SER A 104 16.57 19.14 0.35
N PHE A 105 16.56 18.81 -0.94
CA PHE A 105 17.44 17.79 -1.54
C PHE A 105 18.75 18.40 -2.03
N GLY A 106 19.87 17.99 -1.45
CA GLY A 106 21.19 18.55 -1.78
C GLY A 106 21.50 19.84 -1.03
N SER A 107 22.77 20.24 -1.05
CA SER A 107 23.24 21.49 -0.47
C SER A 107 22.78 22.69 -1.31
N GLY A 108 22.05 23.62 -0.68
CA GLY A 108 21.61 24.86 -1.33
C GLY A 108 20.31 24.77 -2.13
N ALA A 109 19.64 23.61 -2.16
CA ALA A 109 18.28 23.53 -2.68
C ALA A 109 17.30 24.32 -1.83
N ALA A 110 16.24 24.82 -2.47
CA ALA A 110 15.15 25.49 -1.77
C ALA A 110 14.49 24.52 -0.78
N MET A 111 14.15 25.04 0.41
CA MET A 111 13.35 24.30 1.38
C MET A 111 11.90 24.27 0.90
N GLU A 112 11.36 23.07 0.74
CA GLU A 112 9.98 22.84 0.33
C GLU A 112 9.18 22.34 1.51
N CYS A 113 8.04 22.98 1.80
CA CYS A 113 7.20 22.66 2.94
C CYS A 113 5.82 22.21 2.50
N GLY A 114 5.25 21.25 3.23
CA GLY A 114 3.86 20.86 3.06
C GLY A 114 3.30 20.19 4.31
N VAL A 115 1.96 20.09 4.36
CA VAL A 115 1.30 19.38 5.46
C VAL A 115 1.63 17.90 5.34
N PHE A 116 2.12 17.31 6.43
CA PHE A 116 2.39 15.88 6.49
C PHE A 116 1.08 15.09 6.59
N LYS A 117 0.89 14.14 5.68
CA LYS A 117 -0.33 13.32 5.61
C LYS A 117 0.02 11.84 5.59
N ASN A 118 -0.86 11.03 6.15
CA ASN A 118 -0.80 9.58 6.05
C ASN A 118 -2.11 9.09 5.42
N THR A 119 -2.02 8.27 4.39
CA THR A 119 -3.16 7.63 3.70
C THR A 119 -3.35 6.16 4.13
N GLY A 120 -2.47 5.70 4.99
CA GLY A 120 -2.23 4.32 5.35
C GLY A 120 -1.13 3.73 4.47
N ASP A 121 -1.12 3.97 3.15
CA ASP A 121 -0.21 3.30 2.19
C ASP A 121 1.05 4.07 1.93
N ALA A 122 0.96 5.39 2.03
CA ALA A 122 2.08 6.27 1.92
C ALA A 122 1.95 7.44 2.89
N TYR A 123 3.10 7.99 3.23
CA TYR A 123 3.19 9.33 3.75
C TYR A 123 3.33 10.32 2.59
N PHE A 124 2.71 11.48 2.73
CA PHE A 124 2.94 12.62 1.85
C PHE A 124 3.67 13.68 2.66
N ALA A 125 4.91 13.93 2.28
CA ALA A 125 5.87 14.75 2.99
C ALA A 125 6.35 15.83 2.02
N ALA A 126 5.87 17.08 2.18
CA ALA A 126 6.03 18.15 1.20
C ALA A 126 5.60 17.69 -0.22
N ASN A 127 6.54 17.65 -1.16
CA ASN A 127 6.32 17.23 -2.55
C ASN A 127 6.62 15.73 -2.79
N SER A 128 6.99 14.99 -1.73
CA SER A 128 7.34 13.57 -1.79
C SER A 128 6.19 12.68 -1.36
N ARG A 129 5.91 11.64 -2.15
CA ARG A 129 5.14 10.48 -1.70
C ARG A 129 6.13 9.40 -1.23
N LEU A 130 6.04 9.01 0.03
CA LEU A 130 6.93 8.07 0.70
C LEU A 130 6.21 6.76 0.99
N VAL A 131 6.71 5.66 0.44
CA VAL A 131 6.23 4.30 0.76
C VAL A 131 7.29 3.61 1.59
N GLU A 132 6.95 3.22 2.81
CA GLU A 132 7.88 2.54 3.70
C GLU A 132 8.25 1.18 3.11
N MET A 133 9.56 0.93 3.01
CA MET A 133 10.08 -0.33 2.53
C MET A 133 10.01 -1.36 3.65
N LYS A 134 9.25 -2.43 3.45
CA LYS A 134 9.22 -3.56 4.37
C LYS A 134 10.40 -4.47 4.05
N VAL A 135 11.24 -4.70 5.06
CA VAL A 135 12.24 -5.78 5.08
C VAL A 135 11.58 -7.11 5.42
#